data_AF-W1YV81-F1
#
_entry.id   AF-W1YV81-F1
#
_cell.length_a   1.000
_cell.length_b   1.000
_cell.length_c   1.000
_cell.angle_alpha   90.00
_cell.angle_beta   90.00
_cell.angle_gamma   90.00
#
_symmetry.space_group_name_H-M   'P 1'
#
loop_
_entity.id
_entity.type
_entity.pdbx_description
1 polymer ?
#
loop_
_entity_poly.entity_id
_entity_poly.type
_entity_poly.pdbx_seq_one_letter_code
_entity_poly.pdbx_strand_id
1 'polypeptide(L)' 'MSIQLLNIGFGNMVSANRVMAIISPESAPIKRMVQDARDKGLLIDATYGRKTRAVLVMDSGQIVLSAIQPET' A
#
# COMPACT_ATOMS: atom_id res chain seq x y z
N MET A 1 -21.51 -0.14 -10.09
CA MET A 1 -20.86 0.55 -8.94
C MET A 1 -19.75 1.43 -9.49
N SER A 2 -19.65 2.69 -9.05
CA SER A 2 -18.52 3.56 -9.39
C SER A 2 -17.25 3.06 -8.68
N ILE A 3 -16.12 3.11 -9.37
CA ILE A 3 -14.81 2.80 -8.77
C ILE A 3 -14.49 3.93 -7.79
N GLN A 4 -14.38 3.60 -6.49
CA GLN A 4 -13.88 4.54 -5.49
C GLN A 4 -12.35 4.46 -5.47
N LEU A 5 -11.69 5.60 -5.59
CA LEU A 5 -10.25 5.72 -5.59
C LEU A 5 -9.77 6.29 -4.26
N LEU A 6 -8.70 5.69 -3.72
CA LEU A 6 -8.01 6.15 -2.52
C LEU A 6 -6.67 6.76 -2.90
N ASN A 7 -6.43 8.00 -2.47
CA ASN A 7 -5.16 8.69 -2.68
C ASN A 7 -4.07 8.06 -1.83
N ILE A 8 -2.97 7.66 -2.46
CA ILE A 8 -1.79 7.09 -1.78
C ILE A 8 -0.53 7.94 -1.98
N GLY A 9 -0.71 9.19 -2.40
CA GLY A 9 0.32 10.22 -2.52
C GLY A 9 0.79 10.42 -3.95
N PHE A 10 1.27 11.63 -4.26
CA PHE A 10 1.91 11.99 -5.54
C PHE A 10 1.09 11.71 -6.80
N GLY A 11 -0.23 11.87 -6.72
CA GLY A 11 -1.13 11.56 -7.85
C GLY A 11 -1.33 10.05 -8.08
N ASN A 12 -0.75 9.19 -7.23
CA ASN A 12 -1.03 7.75 -7.27
C ASN A 12 -2.33 7.47 -6.51
N MET A 13 -3.13 6.56 -7.05
CA MET A 13 -4.41 6.14 -6.48
C MET A 13 -4.55 4.62 -6.57
N VAL A 14 -5.31 4.03 -5.64
CA VAL A 14 -5.70 2.62 -5.68
C VAL A 14 -7.21 2.47 -5.58
N SER A 15 -7.75 1.34 -6.02
CA SER A 15 -9.17 1.01 -5.82
C SER A 15 -9.45 0.81 -4.34
N ALA A 16 -10.18 1.73 -3.72
CA ALA A 16 -10.51 1.70 -2.30
C ALA A 16 -11.27 0.41 -1.93
N ASN A 17 -12.16 -0.04 -2.82
CA ASN A 17 -12.98 -1.24 -2.62
C ASN A 17 -12.17 -2.55 -2.57
N ARG A 18 -10.90 -2.51 -2.97
CA ARG A 18 -10.00 -3.68 -3.00
C ARG A 18 -8.93 -3.64 -1.90
N VAL A 19 -8.91 -2.58 -1.09
CA VAL A 19 -8.02 -2.48 0.07
C VAL A 19 -8.64 -3.26 1.22
N MET A 20 -7.99 -4.34 1.64
CA MET A 20 -8.39 -5.11 2.83
C MET A 20 -7.97 -4.44 4.13
N ALA A 21 -6.79 -3.80 4.14
CA ALA A 21 -6.26 -3.14 5.33
C ALA A 21 -5.27 -2.03 4.98
N ILE A 22 -5.21 -1.02 5.85
CA ILE A 22 -4.17 0.02 5.86
C ILE A 22 -3.44 -0.10 7.20
N ILE A 23 -2.14 -0.42 7.17
CA ILE A 23 -1.35 -0.72 8.36
C ILE A 23 -0.04 0.07 8.40
N SER A 24 0.51 0.25 9.60
CA SER A 24 1.78 0.95 9.80
C SER A 24 2.99 0.09 9.40
N PRO A 25 4.00 0.66 8.71
CA PRO A 25 5.20 -0.06 8.28
C PRO A 25 6.22 -0.36 9.40
N GLU A 26 5.97 0.07 10.64
CA GLU A 26 7.01 0.16 11.67
C GLU A 26 7.44 -1.20 12.24
N SER A 27 6.55 -2.19 12.26
CA SER A 27 6.81 -3.50 12.90
C SER A 27 7.61 -4.47 12.03
N ALA A 28 8.39 -5.35 12.66
CA ALA A 28 9.19 -6.36 11.96
C ALA A 28 8.37 -7.31 11.08
N PRO A 29 7.18 -7.82 11.50
CA PRO A 29 6.32 -8.63 10.63
C PRO A 29 5.88 -7.91 9.35
N ILE A 30 5.56 -6.62 9.43
CA ILE A 30 5.14 -5.86 8.25
C ILE A 30 6.31 -5.65 7.29
N LYS A 31 7.51 -5.35 7.82
CA LYS A 31 8.71 -5.27 6.99
C LYS A 31 9.02 -6.57 6.25
N ARG A 32 8.81 -7.74 6.91
CA ARG A 32 8.94 -9.05 6.25
C ARG A 32 7.89 -9.24 5.16
N MET A 33 6.62 -8.92 5.43
CA MET A 33 5.55 -9.00 4.42
C MET A 33 5.85 -8.14 3.19
N VAL A 34 6.40 -6.94 3.37
CA VAL A 34 6.82 -6.05 2.27
C VAL A 34 7.96 -6.68 1.46
N GLN A 35 8.95 -7.30 2.13
CA GLN A 35 10.04 -8.00 1.46
C GLN A 35 9.53 -9.21 0.68
N ASP A 36 8.68 -10.04 1.28
CA ASP A 36 8.07 -11.20 0.62
C ASP A 36 7.29 -10.80 -0.63
N ALA A 37 6.54 -9.69 -0.56
CA ALA A 37 5.82 -9.14 -1.71
C ALA A 37 6.78 -8.65 -2.80
N ARG A 38 7.92 -8.04 -2.43
CA ARG A 38 8.97 -7.63 -3.38
C ARG A 38 9.54 -8.84 -4.10
N ASP A 39 9.92 -9.87 -3.35
CA ASP A 39 10.56 -11.07 -3.88
C ASP A 39 9.61 -11.85 -4.81
N LYS A 40 8.30 -11.78 -4.54
CA LYS A 40 7.24 -12.38 -5.38
C LYS A 40 6.79 -11.50 -6.55
N GLY A 41 7.33 -10.28 -6.71
CA GLY A 41 6.90 -9.33 -7.75
C GLY A 41 5.49 -8.75 -7.53
N LEU A 42 4.99 -8.77 -6.29
CA LEU A 42 3.67 -8.28 -5.88
C LEU A 42 3.70 -6.93 -5.16
N LEU A 43 4.89 -6.35 -4.95
CA LEU A 43 5.05 -5.05 -4.32
C LEU A 43 4.82 -3.91 -5.33
N ILE A 44 3.94 -2.98 -4.97
CA ILE A 44 3.75 -1.72 -5.68
C ILE A 44 4.28 -0.60 -4.80
N ASP A 45 5.39 0.01 -5.21
CA ASP A 45 5.99 1.12 -4.47
C ASP A 45 5.52 2.46 -5.04
N ALA A 46 4.57 3.10 -4.35
CA ALA A 46 4.07 4.44 -4.69
C ALA A 46 4.69 5.55 -3.83
N THR A 47 5.82 5.27 -3.18
CA THR A 47 6.43 6.23 -2.24
C THR A 47 7.27 7.31 -2.92
N TYR A 48 7.66 7.11 -4.18
CA TYR A 48 8.57 7.99 -4.91
C TYR A 48 9.89 8.23 -4.13
N GLY A 49 10.38 7.20 -3.44
CA GLY A 49 11.60 7.26 -2.63
C GLY A 49 11.45 8.02 -1.30
N ARG A 50 10.25 8.47 -0.94
CA ARG A 50 9.98 9.06 0.39
C ARG A 50 9.75 7.97 1.44
N LYS A 51 9.76 8.39 2.72
CA LYS A 51 9.42 7.50 3.84
C LYS A 51 8.03 6.89 3.62
N THR A 52 7.94 5.56 3.66
CA THR A 52 6.67 4.83 3.73
C THR A 52 5.91 5.26 4.98
N ARG A 53 4.69 5.77 4.81
CA ARG A 53 3.79 6.17 5.89
C ARG A 53 2.69 5.15 6.12
N ALA A 54 2.29 4.41 5.08
CA ALA A 54 1.31 3.35 5.19
C ALA A 54 1.64 2.19 4.25
N VAL A 55 1.22 1.00 4.64
CA VAL A 55 1.23 -0.22 3.84
C VAL A 55 -0.23 -0.61 3.61
N LEU A 56 -0.65 -0.70 2.35
CA LEU A 56 -1.98 -1.15 2.00
C LEU A 56 -1.92 -2.61 1.55
N VAL A 57 -2.79 -3.43 2.12
CA VAL A 57 -2.96 -4.84 1.76
C VAL A 57 -4.14 -4.94 0.81
N MET A 58 -3.90 -5.40 -0.42
CA MET A 58 -4.93 -5.58 -1.42
C MET A 58 -5.55 -6.98 -1.34
N ASP A 59 -6.81 -7.11 -1.74
CA ASP A 59 -7.56 -8.38 -1.79
C ASP A 59 -6.91 -9.47 -2.68
N SER A 60 -6.17 -9.08 -3.72
CA SER A 60 -5.42 -9.98 -4.60
C SER A 60 -3.99 -10.23 -4.15
N GLY A 61 -3.62 -9.83 -2.93
CA GLY A 61 -2.32 -10.14 -2.32
C GLY A 61 -1.19 -9.18 -2.67
N GLN A 62 -1.44 -8.13 -3.47
CA GLN A 62 -0.45 -7.06 -3.65
C GLN A 62 -0.30 -6.26 -2.36
N ILE A 63 0.92 -5.80 -2.13
CA ILE A 63 1.25 -4.86 -1.07
C ILE A 63 1.58 -3.52 -1.72
N VAL A 64 0.93 -2.45 -1.27
CA VAL A 64 1.17 -1.11 -1.80
C VAL A 64 1.81 -0.25 -0.72
N LEU A 65 2.96 0.37 -1.03
CA LEU A 65 3.61 1.32 -0.14
C LEU A 65 3.15 2.73 -0.48
N SER A 66 2.66 3.46 0.52
CA SER A 66 2.22 4.85 0.37
C SER A 66 3.14 5.80 1.14
N ALA A 67 3.43 6.95 0.53
CA ALA A 67 4.17 8.05 1.17
C ALA A 67 3.30 8.98 2.02
N ILE A 68 1.98 8.79 2.02
CA ILE A 68 1.05 9.47 2.91
C ILE A 68 0.31 8.41 3.73
N GLN A 69 -0.37 8.86 4.78
CA GLN A 69 -1.35 8.02 5.44
C GLN A 69 -2.70 8.35 4.78
N PRO A 70 -3.30 7.43 4.00
CA PRO A 70 -4.58 7.72 3.38
C PRO A 70 -5.64 7.98 4.46
N GLU A 71 -6.38 9.07 4.31
CA GLU A 71 -7.54 9.38 5.15
C GLU A 71 -8.77 8.69 4.53
N THR A 72 -9.55 8.00 5.36
CA THR A 72 -10.80 7.31 4.97
C THR A 72 -12.00 8.19 5.18
#